data_AF-A0A7G1IG33-F1
#
_entry.id   AF-A0A7G1IG33-F1
#
_cell.length_a   1.000
_cell.length_b   1.000
_cell.length_c   1.000
_cell.angle_alpha   90.00
_cell.angle_beta   90.00
_cell.angle_gamma   90.00
#
_symmetry.space_group_name_H-M   'P 1'
#
loop_
_entity.id
_entity.type
_entity.pdbx_description
1 polymer ?
#
loop_
_entity_poly.entity_id
_entity_poly.type
_entity_poly.pdbx_seq_one_letter_code
_entity_poly.pdbx_strand_id
1 'polypeptide(L)' 'MELADEGLIVLGKVVEGTLAADLKVGMEMELTTMPLFTDDDGVQRIVYAWRIAQT' A
#
# COMPACT_ATOMS: atom_id res chain seq x y z
N MET A 1 -2.41 1.63 8.77
CA MET A 1 -1.03 2.09 8.97
C MET A 1 -1.05 3.30 9.87
N GLU A 2 -0.03 3.45 10.70
CA GLU A 2 0.26 4.70 11.39
C GLU A 2 1.45 5.36 10.69
N LEU A 3 1.32 6.64 10.32
CA LEU A 3 2.44 7.42 9.81
C LEU A 3 3.32 7.84 10.98
N ALA A 4 4.59 7.43 10.95
CA ALA A 4 5.48 7.48 12.10
C ALA A 4 5.73 8.90 12.64
N ASP A 5 5.80 9.89 11.75
CA ASP A 5 6.12 11.27 12.13
C ASP A 5 4.87 12.10 12.41
N GLU A 6 3.75 11.76 11.77
CA GLU A 6 2.50 12.54 11.84
C GLU A 6 1.45 11.95 12.81
N GLY A 7 1.62 10.71 13.28
CA GLY A 7 0.67 10.03 14.16
C GLY A 7 -0.71 9.79 13.52
N LEU A 8 -0.78 9.83 12.19
CA LEU A 8 -2.03 9.66 11.44
C LEU A 8 -2.30 8.19 11.14
N ILE A 9 -3.54 7.75 11.37
CA ILE A 9 -3.99 6.41 11.00
C ILE A 9 -4.61 6.42 9.60
N VAL A 10 -4.03 5.65 8.69
CA VAL A 10 -4.48 5.50 7.30
C VAL A 10 -5.01 4.08 7.07
N LEU A 11 -6.24 3.99 6.60
CA LEU A 11 -6.81 2.75 6.02
C LEU A 11 -6.38 2.68 4.56
N GLY A 12 -5.76 1.57 4.14
CA GLY A 12 -5.22 1.45 2.79
C GLY A 12 -5.05 0.01 2.33
N LYS A 13 -4.93 -0.16 1.01
CA LYS A 13 -4.67 -1.45 0.35
C LYS A 13 -3.18 -1.81 0.45
N VAL A 14 -2.89 -3.09 0.65
CA VAL A 14 -1.54 -3.64 0.48
C VAL A 14 -1.30 -4.06 -0.97
N VAL A 15 -0.05 -4.03 -1.42
CA VAL A 15 0.30 -4.43 -2.80
C VAL A 15 -0.18 -5.84 -3.13
N GLU A 16 -0.51 -6.06 -4.40
CA GLU A 16 -0.99 -7.36 -4.87
C GLU A 16 0.03 -8.47 -4.60
N GLY A 17 -0.47 -9.67 -4.27
CA GLY A 17 0.34 -10.80 -3.86
C GLY A 17 0.69 -10.84 -2.36
N THR A 18 0.41 -9.77 -1.59
CA THR A 18 0.54 -9.80 -0.13
C THR A 18 -0.59 -10.61 0.50
N LEU A 19 -0.27 -11.69 1.20
CA LEU A 19 -1.26 -12.51 1.90
C LEU A 19 -1.49 -11.99 3.32
N ALA A 20 -2.65 -12.29 3.89
CA ALA A 20 -2.93 -11.98 5.29
C ALA A 20 -1.93 -12.64 6.25
N ALA A 21 -1.39 -13.81 5.88
CA ALA A 21 -0.37 -14.52 6.65
C ALA A 21 0.99 -13.80 6.68
N ASP A 22 1.24 -12.90 5.72
CA ASP A 22 2.48 -12.12 5.66
C ASP A 22 2.41 -10.87 6.55
N LEU A 23 1.23 -10.55 7.10
CA LEU A 23 0.97 -9.33 7.85
C LEU A 23 0.92 -9.58 9.35
N LYS A 24 1.57 -8.68 10.11
CA LYS A 24 1.45 -8.62 11.56
C LYS A 24 1.29 -7.17 12.01
N VAL A 25 0.62 -6.98 13.15
CA VAL A 25 0.51 -5.65 13.78
C VAL A 25 1.91 -5.13 14.14
N GLY A 26 2.15 -3.85 13.86
CA GLY A 26 3.44 -3.20 14.12
C GLY A 26 4.54 -3.55 13.11
N MET A 27 4.23 -4.23 12.00
CA MET A 27 5.17 -4.40 10.89
C MET A 27 5.50 -3.06 10.24
N GLU A 28 6.77 -2.86 9.90
CA GLU A 28 7.21 -1.69 9.14
C GLU A 28 6.81 -1.81 7.67
N MET A 29 6.26 -0.71 7.15
CA MET A 29 5.59 -0.69 5.86
C MET A 29 5.97 0.58 5.13
N GLU A 30 6.13 0.47 3.82
CA GLU A 30 6.56 1.56 2.96
C GLU A 30 5.42 1.94 2.01
N LEU A 31 5.20 3.25 1.85
CA LEU A 31 4.24 3.78 0.90
C LEU A 31 4.77 3.57 -0.52
N THR A 32 3.93 3.02 -1.38
CA THR A 32 4.22 2.82 -2.80
C THR A 32 2.97 3.16 -3.63
N THR A 33 3.11 3.04 -4.95
CA THR A 33 2.03 3.25 -5.90
C THR A 33 1.78 2.01 -6.73
N MET A 34 0.52 1.72 -7.05
CA MET A 34 0.15 0.64 -7.96
C MET A 34 -0.99 1.06 -8.90
N PRO A 35 -1.10 0.46 -10.09
CA PRO A 35 -2.29 0.62 -10.93
C PRO A 35 -3.52 0.08 -10.19
N LEU A 36 -4.60 0.85 -10.16
CA LEU A 36 -5.91 0.38 -9.74
C LEU A 36 -6.65 -0.25 -10.93
N PHE A 37 -6.65 0.46 -12.05
CA PHE A 37 -7.19 0.00 -13.33
C PHE A 37 -6.62 0.85 -14.48
N THR A 38 -6.81 0.38 -15.70
CA THR A 38 -6.61 1.14 -16.94
C THR A 38 -7.98 1.54 -17.47
N ASP A 39 -8.19 2.82 -17.79
CA ASP A 39 -9.46 3.29 -18.35
C ASP A 39 -9.57 3.02 -19.86
N ASP A 40 -10.71 3.38 -20.44
CA ASP A 40 -11.04 3.10 -21.85
C ASP A 40 -10.11 3.83 -22.83
N ASP A 41 -9.42 4.88 -22.38
CA ASP A 41 -8.43 5.63 -23.16
C ASP A 41 -7.01 5.04 -23.03
N GLY A 42 -6.86 3.94 -22.28
CA GLY A 42 -5.57 3.29 -22.04
C GLY A 42 -4.73 3.95 -20.93
N VAL A 43 -5.30 4.87 -20.15
CA VAL A 43 -4.58 5.58 -19.08
C VAL A 43 -4.64 4.78 -17.78
N GLN A 44 -3.48 4.57 -17.17
CA GLN A 44 -3.41 3.92 -15.86
C GLN A 44 -3.81 4.89 -14.74
N ARG A 45 -4.82 4.50 -13.97
CA ARG A 45 -5.20 5.19 -12.73
C ARG A 45 -4.42 4.58 -11.58
N ILE A 46 -3.52 5.36 -11.01
CA ILE A 46 -2.59 4.94 -9.97
C ILE A 46 -3.16 5.29 -8.60
N VAL A 47 -3.02 4.39 -7.64
CA VAL A 47 -3.39 4.59 -6.23
C VAL A 47 -2.20 4.33 -5.31
N TYR A 48 -2.29 4.87 -4.11
CA TYR A 48 -1.38 4.52 -3.03
C TYR A 48 -1.65 3.10 -2.52
N ALA A 49 -0.58 2.37 -2.26
CA ALA A 49 -0.61 1.08 -1.62
C ALA A 49 0.57 0.94 -0.65
N TRP A 50 0.52 -0.09 0.17
CA TRP A 50 1.54 -0.38 1.18
C TRP A 50 2.26 -1.68 0.85
N ARG A 51 3.59 -1.66 0.85
CA ARG A 51 4.42 -2.87 0.76
C ARG A 51 5.17 -3.08 2.07
N ILE A 52 5.52 -4.33 2.36
CA ILE A 52 6.42 -4.66 3.47
C ILE A 52 7.76 -4.00 3.17
N ALA A 53 8.29 -3.22 4.12
CA ALA A 53 9.57 -2.55 3.95
C ALA A 53 10.67 -3.62 3.78
N GLN A 54 11.49 -3.48 2.75
CA GLN A 54 12.69 -4.31 2.59
C GLN A 54 13.86 -3.57 3.20
N THR A 55 14.52 -4.20 4.17
CA THR A 55 15.67 -3.67 4.90
C THR A 55 16.95 -3.73 4.06
#